data_AF-A0A6B0SEA5-F1
#
_entry.id   AF-A0A6B0SEA5-F1
#
_cell.length_a   1.000
_cell.length_b   1.000
_cell.length_c   1.000
_cell.angle_alpha   90.00
_cell.angle_beta   90.00
_cell.angle_gamma   90.00
#
_symmetry.space_group_name_H-M   'P 1'
#
loop_
_entity.id
_entity.type
_entity.pdbx_description
1 polymer ?
#
loop_
_entity_poly.entity_id
_entity_poly.type
_entity_poly.pdbx_seq_one_letter_code
_entity_poly.pdbx_strand_id
1 'polypeptide(L)' 'MSFEEDDTVVLHDKHSEFDGETGTITQVVETMFGEPNYTVSFEDGQEAGVPEDSLELVEDDETEDDADEE' A
#
# COMPACT_ATOMS: atom_id res chain seq x y z
N MET A 1 9.68 -4.38 -1.81
CA MET A 1 9.29 -5.02 -0.55
C MET A 1 7.77 -5.16 -0.62
N SER A 2 7.20 -6.28 -0.17
CA SER A 2 5.75 -6.46 -0.16
C SER A 2 5.16 -5.93 1.14
N PHE A 3 3.94 -5.42 1.09
CA PHE A 3 3.24 -4.95 2.28
C PHE A 3 2.54 -6.07 3.04
N GLU A 4 2.33 -5.87 4.33
CA GLU A 4 1.67 -6.79 5.25
C GLU A 4 0.30 -6.27 5.68
N GLU A 5 -0.52 -7.15 6.27
CA GLU A 5 -1.75 -6.71 6.95
C GLU A 5 -1.37 -5.82 8.15
N ASP A 6 -2.19 -4.79 8.40
CA ASP A 6 -1.95 -3.71 9.37
C ASP A 6 -0.87 -2.67 8.99
N ASP A 7 -0.21 -2.79 7.83
CA ASP A 7 0.71 -1.74 7.35
C ASP A 7 -0.04 -0.45 7.02
N THR A 8 0.57 0.67 7.40
CA THR A 8 0.07 2.01 7.05
C THR A 8 0.72 2.48 5.76
N VAL A 9 -0.10 2.88 4.80
CA VAL A 9 0.35 3.22 3.43
C VAL A 9 -0.36 4.46 2.92
N VAL A 10 0.32 5.23 2.07
CA VAL A 10 -0.30 6.28 1.25
C VAL A 10 -0.67 5.69 -0.10
N LEU A 11 -1.91 5.89 -0.53
CA LEU A 11 -2.34 5.52 -1.86
C LEU A 11 -1.97 6.59 -2.89
N HIS A 12 -1.31 6.19 -3.96
CA HIS A 12 -1.01 7.01 -5.13
C HIS A 12 -1.70 6.41 -6.37
N ASP A 13 -2.97 6.78 -6.56
CA ASP A 13 -3.74 6.45 -7.74
C ASP A 13 -4.71 7.57 -8.12
N LYS A 14 -4.41 8.27 -9.21
CA LYS A 14 -5.23 9.38 -9.74
C LYS A 14 -6.64 8.96 -10.19
N HIS A 15 -6.89 7.66 -10.33
CA HIS A 15 -8.20 7.11 -10.63
C HIS A 15 -9.01 6.79 -9.37
N SER A 16 -8.36 6.74 -8.21
CA SER A 16 -8.98 6.55 -6.91
C SER A 16 -9.58 7.85 -6.36
N GLU A 17 -10.60 7.70 -5.52
CA GLU A 17 -11.12 8.79 -4.69
C GLU A 17 -10.24 9.06 -3.47
N PHE A 18 -9.35 8.13 -3.12
CA PHE A 18 -8.46 8.18 -1.95
C PHE A 18 -7.00 8.52 -2.32
N ASP A 19 -6.77 9.12 -3.50
CA ASP A 19 -5.44 9.54 -3.97
C ASP A 19 -4.79 10.53 -2.99
N GLY A 20 -3.61 10.16 -2.49
CA GLY A 20 -2.85 10.92 -1.50
C GLY A 20 -3.35 10.75 -0.06
N GLU A 21 -4.34 9.88 0.19
CA GLU A 21 -4.79 9.57 1.54
C GLU A 21 -3.99 8.42 2.16
N THR A 22 -3.84 8.48 3.48
CA THR A 22 -3.24 7.41 4.28
C THR A 22 -4.30 6.42 4.70
N GLY A 23 -4.07 5.15 4.46
CA GLY A 23 -4.92 4.05 4.92
C GLY A 23 -4.12 2.89 5.47
N THR A 24 -4.83 1.87 5.93
CA THR A 24 -4.24 0.67 6.52
C THR A 24 -4.57 -0.55 5.67
N ILE A 25 -3.58 -1.41 5.40
CA ILE A 25 -3.82 -2.65 4.68
C ILE A 25 -4.60 -3.61 5.56
N THR A 26 -5.70 -4.11 5.04
CA THR A 26 -6.62 -5.03 5.73
C THR A 26 -6.70 -6.40 5.07
N GLN A 27 -6.12 -6.54 3.87
CA GLN A 27 -6.05 -7.81 3.17
C GLN A 27 -4.94 -7.77 2.12
N VAL A 28 -4.15 -8.85 2.08
CA VAL A 28 -3.15 -9.13 1.05
C VAL A 28 -3.65 -10.28 0.19
N VAL A 29 -3.83 -10.03 -1.12
CA VAL A 29 -4.25 -11.04 -2.10
C VAL A 29 -3.07 -11.37 -2.99
N GLU A 30 -2.37 -12.43 -2.65
CA GLU A 30 -1.29 -12.96 -3.49
C GLU A 30 -1.85 -13.54 -4.79
N THR A 31 -1.40 -13.02 -5.93
CA THR A 31 -1.74 -13.63 -7.22
C THR A 31 -0.75 -14.76 -7.52
N MET A 32 -1.24 -15.86 -8.10
CA MET A 32 -0.38 -16.99 -8.53
C MET A 32 0.64 -16.61 -9.62
N PHE A 33 0.64 -15.35 -10.09
CA PHE A 33 1.40 -14.87 -11.23
C PHE A 33 2.40 -13.75 -10.92
N GLY A 34 2.55 -13.37 -9.65
CA GLY A 34 3.75 -12.67 -9.19
C GLY A 34 3.54 -11.28 -8.58
N GLU A 35 2.35 -10.70 -8.66
CA GLU A 35 2.08 -9.36 -8.07
C GLU A 35 0.91 -9.44 -7.09
N PRO A 36 1.13 -9.18 -5.79
CA PRO A 36 0.06 -9.10 -4.81
C PRO A 36 -0.84 -7.89 -5.08
N ASN A 37 -2.11 -8.02 -4.73
CA ASN A 37 -3.07 -6.93 -4.71
C ASN A 37 -3.49 -6.69 -3.25
N TYR A 38 -3.69 -5.44 -2.89
CA TYR A 38 -3.96 -5.04 -1.51
C TYR A 38 -5.37 -4.47 -1.37
N THR A 39 -5.92 -4.59 -0.17
CA THR A 39 -7.12 -3.85 0.24
C THR A 39 -6.74 -2.85 1.33
N VAL A 40 -6.88 -1.57 1.03
CA VAL A 40 -6.58 -0.48 1.94
C VAL A 40 -7.87 0.07 2.52
N SER A 41 -7.94 0.20 3.85
CA SER A 41 -9.04 0.82 4.56
C SER A 41 -8.66 2.25 4.94
N PHE A 42 -9.57 3.18 4.68
CA PHE A 42 -9.50 4.61 4.98
C PHE A 42 -10.60 4.99 5.99
N GLU A 43 -10.63 6.24 6.43
CA GLU A 43 -11.64 6.74 7.38
C GLU A 43 -13.06 6.71 6.78
N ASP A 44 -13.20 7.04 5.50
CA ASP A 44 -14.48 7.12 4.78
C ASP A 44 -14.81 5.89 3.92
N GLY A 45 -13.97 4.84 3.92
CA GLY A 45 -14.21 3.66 3.07
C GLY A 45 -13.05 2.68 2.98
N GLN A 46 -13.09 1.82 1.97
CA GLN A 46 -12.00 0.89 1.64
C GLN A 46 -11.87 0.75 0.13
N GLU A 47 -10.65 0.50 -0.34
CA GLU A 47 -10.33 0.23 -1.73
C GLU A 47 -9.61 -1.11 -1.88
N ALA A 48 -10.10 -1.95 -2.77
CA ALA A 48 -9.58 -3.30 -3.00
C ALA A 48 -9.00 -3.43 -4.41
N GLY A 49 -7.97 -4.26 -4.55
CA GLY A 49 -7.29 -4.45 -5.84
C GLY A 49 -6.22 -3.39 -6.10
N VAL A 50 -5.69 -2.78 -5.04
CA VAL A 50 -4.63 -1.79 -5.15
C VAL A 50 -3.31 -2.51 -5.47
N PRO A 51 -2.59 -2.11 -6.54
CA PRO A 51 -1.28 -2.69 -6.84
C PRO A 51 -0.20 -2.17 -5.89
N GLU A 52 0.86 -2.94 -5.71
CA GLU A 52 2.03 -2.54 -4.90
C GLU A 52 2.61 -1.20 -5.36
N ASP A 53 2.72 -0.97 -6.66
CA ASP A 53 3.27 0.25 -7.25
C ASP A 53 2.47 1.53 -6.94
N SER A 54 1.22 1.38 -6.51
CA SER A 54 0.36 2.49 -6.10
C SER A 54 0.42 2.77 -4.60
N LEU A 55 1.23 2.05 -3.84
CA LEU A 55 1.33 2.21 -2.39
C LEU A 55 2.72 2.71 -1.99
N GLU A 56 2.74 3.66 -1.07
CA GLU A 56 3.96 4.10 -0.39
C GLU A 56 3.84 3.77 1.09
N LEU A 57 4.81 3.04 1.65
CA LEU A 57 4.81 2.70 3.08
C LEU A 57 4.97 3.99 3.89
N VAL A 58 4.08 4.21 4.86
CA VAL A 58 4.28 5.23 5.89
C VAL A 58 5.17 4.65 6.95
N GLU A 59 6.48 4.88 6.83
CA GLU A 59 7.46 4.47 7.84
C GLU A 59 7.15 5.15 9.18
N ASP A 60 6.83 4.37 10.21
CA ASP A 60 6.86 4.83 11.61
C ASP A 60 8.32 4.77 12.10
N ASP A 61 9.16 5.70 11.62
CA ASP A 61 10.51 6.07 12.10
C ASP A 61 11.38 4.97 12.77
N GLU A 62 11.35 3.69 12.36
CA GLU A 62 12.19 2.64 12.98
C GLU A 62 12.75 1.56 12.02
N THR A 63 12.67 1.71 10.69
CA THR A 63 13.40 0.81 9.77
C THR A 63 13.88 1.50 8.48
N GLU A 64 15.05 2.14 8.57
CA GLU A 64 15.97 2.42 7.46
C GLU A 64 16.39 1.10 6.75
N ASP A 65 15.95 0.86 5.50
CA ASP A 65 16.57 0.01 4.46
C ASP A 65 15.72 0.20 3.17
N ASP A 66 16.18 0.69 2.01
CA ASP A 66 17.45 0.52 1.34
C ASP A 66 17.60 1.61 0.26
N ALA A 67 18.84 2.06 0.07
CA ALA A 67 19.21 3.08 -0.90
C ALA A 67 19.16 2.55 -2.34
N ASP A 68 18.45 3.24 -3.23
CA ASP A 68 18.69 3.13 -4.68
C ASP A 68 19.38 4.42 -5.16
N GLU A 69 20.70 4.50 -4.91
CA GLU A 69 21.63 5.34 -5.67
C GLU A 69 22.08 4.55 -6.92
N GLU A 70 21.55 4.88 -8.10
CA GLU A 70 22.23 4.63 -9.40
C GLU A 70 22.07 5.81 -10.37
#